data_AF-A0A7J0G675-F1
#
_entry.id   AF-A0A7J0G675-F1
#
_cell.length_a   1.000
_cell.length_b   1.000
_cell.length_c   1.000
_cell.angle_alpha   90.00
_cell.angle_beta   90.00
_cell.angle_gamma   90.00
#
_symmetry.space_group_name_H-M   'P 1'
#
loop_
_entity.id
_entity.type
_entity.pdbx_description
1 polymer ?
#
loop_
_entity_poly.entity_id
_entity_poly.type
_entity_poly.pdbx_seq_one_letter_code
_entity_poly.pdbx_strand_id
1 'polypeptide(L)'
;MASSTVAQRKRKLLELLKDDEVRSIVLFGESGIGKTWTARDISSLARKRGSVDIILWVFLNRKYDRDTLCDSLAHQLSLLPSPGESEVEDGNEKLKGQQISTAVSGKKLLLVLDDEGNKMNEEEIMSLLGSLLNLDQHNHKVLITRRSVSDREDDKKSLHEVLPLSKEESVSLLKERAGTGVFEVPGIKDLAEGFIEKTKYLPDAIVLMAKAFNHFAHQDSGVEKLKRSLEEAPGNETYNITHLLRSGYDLLPNCASNLKGLKGCWIERCREMESVFHEDEVVKLGSLEVLWISNSINLKQIYCGNLQTDAFQNLTAHLTAGDDLGGFEMRGDLRVDLK
;
A
#
# COMPACT_ATOMS: atom_id res chain seq x y z
N MET A 1 -4.99 6.50 -31.70
CA MET A 1 -3.83 6.22 -30.83
C MET A 1 -3.96 4.78 -30.35
N ALA A 2 -2.88 3.99 -30.36
CA ALA A 2 -2.91 2.66 -29.76
C ALA A 2 -3.25 2.80 -28.26
N SER A 3 -4.07 1.90 -27.72
CA SER A 3 -4.34 1.89 -26.28
C SER A 3 -3.06 1.59 -25.52
N SER A 4 -2.84 2.27 -24.40
CA SER A 4 -1.70 2.00 -23.50
C SER A 4 -1.65 0.54 -23.04
N THR A 5 -0.47 0.04 -22.67
CA THR A 5 -0.27 -1.34 -22.20
C THR A 5 -1.05 -1.63 -20.92
N VAL A 6 -1.10 -0.67 -19.99
CA VAL A 6 -1.90 -0.71 -18.76
C VAL A 6 -3.38 -0.83 -19.07
N ALA A 7 -3.89 -0.03 -20.01
CA ALA A 7 -5.29 -0.07 -20.42
C ALA A 7 -5.66 -1.38 -21.15
N GLN A 8 -4.74 -1.95 -21.93
CA GLN A 8 -4.93 -3.26 -22.57
C GLN A 8 -4.98 -4.39 -21.52
N ARG A 9 -3.99 -4.43 -20.61
CA ARG A 9 -3.93 -5.39 -19.50
C ARG A 9 -5.22 -5.36 -18.67
N LYS A 10 -5.66 -4.17 -18.30
CA LYS A 10 -6.89 -3.93 -17.55
C LYS A 10 -8.13 -4.49 -18.25
N ARG A 11 -8.27 -4.27 -19.56
CA ARG A 11 -9.39 -4.83 -20.34
C ARG A 11 -9.37 -6.36 -20.33
N LYS A 12 -8.20 -6.97 -20.60
CA LYS A 12 -8.01 -8.42 -20.57
C LYS A 12 -8.37 -9.03 -19.20
N LEU A 13 -7.87 -8.44 -18.11
CA LEU A 13 -8.14 -8.94 -16.75
C LEU A 13 -9.63 -8.82 -16.38
N LEU A 14 -10.32 -7.77 -16.84
CA LEU A 14 -11.76 -7.62 -16.62
C LEU A 14 -12.60 -8.63 -17.43
N GLU A 15 -12.12 -9.06 -18.60
CA GLU A 15 -12.76 -10.14 -19.37
C GLU A 15 -12.60 -11.49 -18.65
N LEU A 16 -11.39 -11.79 -18.16
CA LEU A 16 -11.12 -13.00 -17.38
C LEU A 16 -11.91 -13.05 -16.07
N LEU A 17 -12.14 -11.90 -15.42
CA LEU A 17 -13.03 -11.82 -14.26
C LEU A 17 -14.50 -12.10 -14.59
N LYS A 18 -14.89 -12.18 -15.86
CA LYS A 18 -16.26 -12.55 -16.29
C LYS A 18 -16.34 -13.95 -16.90
N ASP A 19 -15.20 -14.57 -17.18
CA ASP A 19 -15.13 -15.88 -17.81
C ASP A 19 -15.36 -16.99 -16.77
N ASP A 20 -16.48 -17.71 -16.84
CA ASP A 20 -16.85 -18.73 -15.87
C ASP A 20 -15.87 -19.92 -15.84
N GLU A 21 -15.07 -20.14 -16.89
CA GLU A 21 -14.06 -21.19 -16.94
C GLU A 21 -12.79 -20.82 -16.13
N VAL A 22 -12.58 -19.52 -15.87
CA VAL A 22 -11.42 -19.02 -15.14
C VAL A 22 -11.77 -18.86 -13.66
N ARG A 23 -11.34 -19.79 -12.82
CA ARG A 23 -11.57 -19.68 -11.36
C ARG A 23 -10.63 -18.67 -10.71
N SER A 24 -9.37 -18.67 -11.11
CA SER A 24 -8.33 -17.86 -10.49
C SER A 24 -7.49 -17.12 -11.53
N ILE A 25 -7.11 -15.89 -11.21
CA ILE A 25 -6.21 -15.06 -12.01
C ILE A 25 -4.97 -14.79 -11.17
N VAL A 26 -3.79 -15.07 -11.71
CA VAL A 26 -2.53 -14.87 -11.00
C VAL A 26 -1.73 -13.76 -11.69
N LEU A 27 -1.49 -12.67 -10.97
CA LEU A 27 -0.60 -11.60 -11.37
C LEU A 27 0.81 -11.88 -10.80
N PHE A 28 1.78 -12.10 -11.67
CA PHE A 28 3.18 -12.31 -11.25
C PHE A 28 4.13 -11.30 -11.89
N GLY A 29 5.33 -11.15 -11.34
CA GLY A 29 6.34 -10.20 -11.80
C GLY A 29 7.16 -9.61 -10.66
N GLU A 30 8.19 -8.85 -10.98
CA GLU A 30 9.13 -8.29 -10.01
C GLU A 30 8.49 -7.38 -8.96
N SER A 31 9.23 -7.10 -7.87
CA SER A 31 8.82 -6.10 -6.88
C SER A 31 8.67 -4.72 -7.53
N GLY A 32 7.74 -3.90 -7.03
CA GLY A 32 7.57 -2.52 -7.52
C GLY A 32 6.83 -2.37 -8.86
N ILE A 33 6.64 -3.47 -9.60
CA ILE A 33 6.08 -3.48 -10.96
C ILE A 33 4.59 -3.10 -11.07
N GLY A 34 3.89 -2.96 -9.95
CA GLY A 34 2.48 -2.54 -9.92
C GLY A 34 1.44 -3.69 -9.91
N LYS A 35 1.79 -4.90 -9.45
CA LYS A 35 0.83 -6.01 -9.28
C LYS A 35 -0.34 -5.66 -8.35
N THR A 36 -0.03 -5.24 -7.12
CA THR A 36 -1.01 -4.82 -6.11
C THR A 36 -1.87 -3.66 -6.61
N TRP A 37 -1.26 -2.69 -7.30
CA TRP A 37 -2.01 -1.58 -7.91
C TRP A 37 -2.97 -2.08 -9.00
N THR A 38 -2.51 -2.97 -9.88
CA THR A 38 -3.35 -3.59 -10.90
C THR A 38 -4.52 -4.34 -10.27
N ALA A 39 -4.25 -5.13 -9.23
CA ALA A 39 -5.29 -5.86 -8.51
C ALA A 39 -6.33 -4.94 -7.88
N ARG A 40 -5.91 -3.82 -7.26
CA ARG A 40 -6.82 -2.81 -6.72
C ARG A 40 -7.69 -2.16 -7.79
N ASP A 41 -7.08 -1.74 -8.90
CA ASP A 41 -7.79 -1.06 -10.00
C ASP A 41 -8.82 -1.98 -10.64
N ILE A 42 -8.46 -3.23 -10.99
CA ILE A 42 -9.40 -4.16 -11.60
C ILE A 42 -10.52 -4.58 -10.65
N SER A 43 -10.22 -4.78 -9.36
CA SER A 43 -11.23 -5.16 -8.36
C SER A 43 -12.24 -4.03 -8.18
N SER A 44 -11.76 -2.79 -8.01
CA SER A 44 -12.62 -1.59 -7.92
C SER A 44 -13.54 -1.47 -9.13
N LEU A 45 -13.04 -1.73 -10.33
CA LEU A 45 -13.83 -1.64 -11.55
C LEU A 45 -14.79 -2.79 -11.76
N ALA A 46 -14.41 -4.01 -11.39
CA ALA A 46 -15.30 -5.16 -11.41
C ALA A 46 -16.52 -4.88 -10.51
N ARG A 47 -16.29 -4.29 -9.33
CA ARG A 47 -17.37 -3.85 -8.43
C ARG A 47 -18.19 -2.70 -9.00
N LYS A 48 -17.55 -1.64 -9.50
CA LYS A 48 -18.25 -0.50 -10.14
C LYS A 48 -19.10 -0.92 -11.35
N ARG A 49 -18.73 -1.98 -12.06
CA ARG A 49 -19.45 -2.52 -13.21
C ARG A 49 -20.51 -3.56 -12.83
N GLY A 50 -20.66 -3.90 -11.54
CA GLY A 50 -21.60 -4.90 -11.05
C GLY A 50 -21.24 -6.35 -11.42
N SER A 51 -19.99 -6.61 -11.83
CA SER A 51 -19.52 -7.98 -12.06
C SER A 51 -19.25 -8.72 -10.75
N VAL A 52 -18.91 -7.97 -9.69
CA VAL A 52 -18.57 -8.46 -8.35
C VAL A 52 -19.37 -7.63 -7.35
N ASP A 53 -19.98 -8.29 -6.38
CA ASP A 53 -20.76 -7.63 -5.33
C ASP A 53 -19.88 -7.24 -4.14
N ILE A 54 -19.02 -8.17 -3.71
CA ILE A 54 -18.15 -8.04 -2.54
C ILE A 54 -16.71 -8.40 -2.92
N ILE A 55 -15.78 -7.56 -2.48
CA ILE A 55 -14.34 -7.81 -2.59
C ILE A 55 -13.83 -8.06 -1.18
N LEU A 56 -13.15 -9.18 -0.96
CA LEU A 56 -12.44 -9.49 0.28
C LEU A 56 -10.95 -9.53 -0.03
N TRP A 57 -10.16 -8.70 0.63
CA TRP A 57 -8.73 -8.54 0.41
C TRP A 57 -7.92 -9.13 1.56
N VAL A 58 -7.03 -10.06 1.26
CA VAL A 58 -6.20 -10.76 2.25
C VAL A 58 -4.74 -10.61 1.88
N PHE A 59 -3.96 -10.00 2.78
CA PHE A 59 -2.50 -9.85 2.62
C PHE A 59 -1.77 -11.10 3.13
N LEU A 60 -1.06 -11.82 2.26
CA LEU A 60 -0.35 -13.07 2.58
C LEU A 60 1.10 -12.88 3.04
N ASN A 61 1.48 -11.62 3.29
CA ASN A 61 2.73 -11.26 3.95
C ASN A 61 2.63 -11.19 5.48
N ARG A 62 1.51 -11.64 6.04
CA ARG A 62 1.31 -11.99 7.46
C ARG A 62 0.73 -13.40 7.56
N LYS A 63 0.88 -14.02 8.72
CA LYS A 63 0.25 -15.30 9.03
C LYS A 63 -1.12 -15.03 9.65
N TYR A 64 -2.10 -15.84 9.28
CA TYR A 64 -3.41 -15.84 9.90
C TYR A 64 -3.68 -17.17 10.59
N ASP A 65 -4.30 -17.08 11.75
CA ASP A 65 -5.16 -18.13 12.27
C ASP A 65 -6.62 -17.80 11.92
N ARG A 66 -7.54 -18.61 12.42
CA ARG A 66 -8.96 -18.46 12.13
C ARG A 66 -9.54 -17.16 12.70
N ASP A 67 -9.20 -16.82 13.94
CA ASP A 67 -9.70 -15.64 14.64
C ASP A 67 -9.23 -14.34 13.96
N THR A 68 -7.93 -14.21 13.71
CA THR A 68 -7.34 -13.02 13.07
C THR A 68 -7.83 -12.83 11.64
N LEU A 69 -8.12 -13.92 10.92
CA LEU A 69 -8.76 -13.85 9.62
C LEU A 69 -10.22 -13.40 9.73
N CYS A 70 -10.98 -13.97 10.66
CA CYS A 70 -12.36 -13.57 10.96
C CYS A 70 -12.46 -12.07 11.26
N ASP A 71 -11.64 -11.55 12.16
CA ASP A 71 -11.63 -10.13 12.50
C ASP A 71 -11.28 -9.27 11.28
N SER A 72 -10.27 -9.67 10.51
CA SER A 72 -9.88 -8.98 9.27
C SER A 72 -10.99 -8.93 8.23
N LEU A 73 -11.82 -9.98 8.12
CA LEU A 73 -12.96 -10.02 7.20
C LEU A 73 -14.18 -9.26 7.74
N ALA A 74 -14.45 -9.36 9.05
CA ALA A 74 -15.53 -8.62 9.70
C ALA A 74 -15.33 -7.11 9.58
N HIS A 75 -14.09 -6.62 9.74
CA HIS A 75 -13.72 -5.22 9.48
C HIS A 75 -14.06 -4.79 8.05
N GLN A 76 -13.63 -5.58 7.05
CA GLN A 76 -13.87 -5.25 5.64
C GLN A 76 -15.36 -5.25 5.26
N LEU A 77 -16.17 -6.04 5.96
CA LEU A 77 -17.62 -6.12 5.77
C LEU A 77 -18.38 -5.11 6.64
N SER A 78 -17.68 -4.30 7.45
CA SER A 78 -18.27 -3.36 8.40
C SER A 78 -19.25 -4.04 9.38
N LEU A 79 -18.93 -5.26 9.82
CA LEU A 79 -19.75 -6.05 10.75
C LEU A 79 -19.40 -5.82 12.22
N LEU A 80 -18.34 -5.06 12.50
CA LEU A 80 -17.93 -4.75 13.87
C LEU A 80 -18.68 -3.51 14.40
N PRO A 81 -19.11 -3.52 15.67
CA PRO A 81 -19.81 -2.39 16.25
C PRO A 81 -18.94 -1.13 16.26
N SER A 82 -19.60 0.03 16.10
CA SER A 82 -18.93 1.32 16.24
C SER A 82 -18.46 1.52 17.70
N PRO A 83 -17.31 2.18 17.93
CA PRO A 83 -16.81 2.42 19.28
C PRO A 83 -17.81 3.30 20.05
N GLY A 84 -18.58 2.69 20.95
CA GLY A 84 -19.62 3.35 21.74
C GLY A 84 -20.91 2.53 21.92
N GLU A 85 -21.12 1.49 21.13
CA GLU A 85 -22.32 0.63 21.19
C GLU A 85 -21.98 -0.83 21.48
N SER A 86 -21.34 -1.11 22.62
CA SER A 86 -21.47 -2.40 23.31
C SER A 86 -20.65 -2.41 24.59
N GLU A 87 -21.33 -2.37 25.73
CA GLU A 87 -20.82 -3.03 26.94
C GLU A 87 -20.95 -4.55 26.73
N VAL A 88 -19.84 -5.28 26.90
CA VAL A 88 -19.74 -6.74 27.08
C VAL A 88 -20.53 -7.65 26.11
N GLU A 89 -19.82 -8.25 25.16
CA GLU A 89 -19.51 -9.68 25.19
C GLU A 89 -18.44 -9.98 24.13
N ASP A 90 -17.39 -10.67 24.54
CA ASP A 90 -16.38 -11.27 23.69
C ASP A 90 -17.08 -12.21 22.69
N GLY A 91 -17.44 -11.65 21.52
CA GLY A 91 -18.32 -12.30 20.57
C GLY A 91 -17.69 -13.58 20.05
N ASN A 92 -18.20 -14.71 20.54
CA ASN A 92 -17.84 -16.09 20.16
C ASN A 92 -17.47 -16.16 18.67
N GLU A 93 -16.24 -16.60 18.36
CA GLU A 93 -15.71 -16.78 17.00
C GLU A 93 -16.75 -17.38 16.02
N LYS A 94 -17.55 -18.32 16.52
CA LYS A 94 -18.63 -18.97 15.77
C LYS A 94 -19.75 -18.02 15.32
N LEU A 95 -20.13 -17.06 16.16
CA LEU A 95 -21.10 -16.01 15.84
C LEU A 95 -20.55 -15.04 14.78
N LYS A 96 -19.28 -14.60 14.94
CA LYS A 96 -18.61 -13.76 13.93
C LYS A 96 -18.53 -14.45 12.58
N GLY A 97 -18.12 -15.72 12.56
CA GLY A 97 -18.09 -16.54 11.34
C GLY A 97 -19.46 -16.66 10.66
N GLN A 98 -20.53 -16.85 11.43
CA GLN A 98 -21.90 -16.89 10.91
C GLN A 98 -22.35 -15.54 10.33
N GLN A 99 -22.02 -14.43 10.98
CA GLN A 99 -22.33 -13.08 10.47
C GLN A 99 -21.62 -12.82 9.14
N ILE A 100 -20.33 -13.16 9.05
CA ILE A 100 -19.54 -13.05 7.82
C ILE A 100 -20.17 -13.91 6.71
N SER A 101 -20.44 -15.20 6.98
CA SER A 101 -21.05 -16.11 6.00
C SER A 101 -22.42 -15.60 5.53
N THR A 102 -23.23 -15.06 6.43
CA THR A 102 -24.52 -14.45 6.09
C THR A 102 -24.36 -13.22 5.20
N ALA A 103 -23.40 -12.34 5.51
CA ALA A 103 -23.15 -11.11 4.75
C ALA A 103 -22.71 -11.38 3.30
N VAL A 104 -21.97 -12.47 3.08
CA VAL A 104 -21.50 -12.87 1.74
C VAL A 104 -22.49 -13.78 1.00
N SER A 105 -23.57 -14.21 1.64
CA SER A 105 -24.51 -15.16 1.07
C SER A 105 -25.26 -14.62 -0.15
N GLY A 106 -25.32 -15.41 -1.22
CA GLY A 106 -25.94 -15.04 -2.49
C GLY A 106 -25.23 -13.92 -3.27
N LYS A 107 -24.00 -13.54 -2.88
CA LYS A 107 -23.20 -12.50 -3.52
C LYS A 107 -22.10 -13.09 -4.41
N LYS A 108 -21.74 -12.38 -5.49
CA LYS A 108 -20.55 -12.65 -6.31
C LYS A 108 -19.31 -12.12 -5.60
N LEU A 109 -18.44 -13.02 -5.17
CA LEU A 109 -17.26 -12.69 -4.38
C LEU A 109 -16.01 -12.60 -5.25
N LEU A 110 -15.16 -11.62 -4.97
CA LEU A 110 -13.78 -11.61 -5.42
C LEU A 110 -12.85 -11.67 -4.21
N LEU A 111 -12.11 -12.76 -4.09
CA LEU A 111 -11.07 -12.94 -3.09
C LEU A 111 -9.75 -12.44 -3.68
N VAL A 112 -9.15 -11.40 -3.09
CA VAL A 112 -7.84 -10.91 -3.51
C VAL A 112 -6.80 -11.40 -2.51
N LEU A 113 -5.88 -12.25 -2.96
CA LEU A 113 -4.77 -12.79 -2.18
C LEU A 113 -3.48 -12.07 -2.59
N ASP A 114 -3.09 -11.07 -1.81
CA ASP A 114 -2.00 -10.15 -2.18
C ASP A 114 -0.67 -10.55 -1.50
N ASP A 115 0.41 -10.55 -2.27
CA ASP A 115 1.78 -10.85 -1.84
C ASP A 115 1.96 -12.32 -1.37
N GLU A 116 1.43 -13.26 -2.17
CA GLU A 116 1.51 -14.71 -1.96
C GLU A 116 2.95 -15.24 -2.02
N GLY A 117 3.22 -16.25 -1.17
CA GLY A 117 4.50 -16.96 -1.12
C GLY A 117 5.53 -16.37 -0.14
N ASN A 118 5.16 -15.33 0.63
CA ASN A 118 6.04 -14.74 1.64
C ASN A 118 5.90 -15.40 3.02
N LYS A 119 4.74 -15.23 3.68
CA LYS A 119 4.48 -15.80 5.02
C LYS A 119 3.38 -16.86 5.03
N MET A 120 2.51 -16.81 4.03
CA MET A 120 1.40 -17.73 3.83
C MET A 120 1.22 -17.97 2.34
N ASN A 121 0.76 -19.17 1.96
CA ASN A 121 0.48 -19.52 0.57
C ASN A 121 -1.02 -19.60 0.28
N GLU A 122 -1.38 -19.73 -1.01
CA GLU A 122 -2.78 -19.85 -1.46
C GLU A 122 -3.50 -21.04 -0.80
N GLU A 123 -2.87 -22.20 -0.70
CA GLU A 123 -3.50 -23.42 -0.17
C GLU A 123 -3.89 -23.26 1.31
N GLU A 124 -2.96 -22.74 2.12
CA GLU A 124 -3.16 -22.48 3.55
C GLU A 124 -4.32 -21.50 3.78
N ILE A 125 -4.35 -20.37 3.06
CA ILE A 125 -5.38 -19.35 3.27
C ILE A 125 -6.73 -19.78 2.70
N MET A 126 -6.76 -20.49 1.57
CA MET A 126 -8.00 -20.97 0.97
C MET A 126 -8.66 -22.04 1.83
N SER A 127 -7.89 -22.85 2.57
CA SER A 127 -8.42 -23.78 3.57
C SER A 127 -9.17 -23.05 4.69
N LEU A 128 -8.56 -21.99 5.25
CA LEU A 128 -9.21 -21.17 6.27
C LEU A 128 -10.46 -20.47 5.73
N LEU A 129 -10.35 -19.80 4.58
CA LEU A 129 -11.46 -19.10 3.93
C LEU A 129 -12.61 -20.04 3.57
N GLY A 130 -12.30 -21.25 3.06
CA GLY A 130 -13.28 -22.28 2.75
C GLY A 130 -14.12 -22.65 3.98
N SER A 131 -13.45 -22.85 5.12
CA SER A 131 -14.12 -23.19 6.38
C SER A 131 -14.94 -22.06 6.99
N LEU A 132 -14.54 -20.80 6.75
CA LEU A 132 -15.21 -19.61 7.31
C LEU A 132 -16.37 -19.13 6.44
N LEU A 133 -16.21 -19.18 5.11
CA LEU A 133 -17.12 -18.59 4.15
C LEU A 133 -18.03 -19.61 3.47
N ASN A 134 -17.78 -20.92 3.63
CA ASN A 134 -18.47 -21.97 2.87
C ASN A 134 -18.35 -21.75 1.35
N LEU A 135 -17.13 -21.51 0.85
CA LEU A 135 -16.87 -21.08 -0.53
C LEU A 135 -17.48 -21.98 -1.62
N ASP A 136 -17.69 -23.26 -1.34
CA ASP A 136 -18.33 -24.20 -2.27
C ASP A 136 -19.80 -23.86 -2.57
N GLN A 137 -20.44 -23.06 -1.72
CA GLN A 137 -21.83 -22.58 -1.87
C GLN A 137 -21.91 -21.19 -2.51
N HIS A 138 -20.77 -20.56 -2.83
CA HIS A 138 -20.71 -19.19 -3.34
C HIS A 138 -20.01 -19.11 -4.69
N ASN A 139 -20.57 -18.28 -5.58
CA ASN A 139 -19.86 -17.89 -6.79
C ASN A 139 -18.73 -16.93 -6.42
N HIS A 140 -17.49 -17.43 -6.47
CA HIS A 140 -16.30 -16.68 -6.12
C HIS A 140 -15.23 -16.80 -7.21
N LYS A 141 -14.49 -15.70 -7.41
CA LYS A 141 -13.22 -15.68 -8.15
C LYS A 141 -12.07 -15.38 -7.21
N VAL A 142 -10.88 -15.84 -7.57
CA VAL A 142 -9.66 -15.56 -6.82
C VAL A 142 -8.71 -14.74 -7.70
N LEU A 143 -8.17 -13.67 -7.15
CA LEU A 143 -7.13 -12.86 -7.76
C LEU A 143 -5.89 -12.88 -6.87
N ILE A 144 -4.79 -13.38 -7.39
CA ILE A 144 -3.56 -13.63 -6.63
C ILE A 144 -2.47 -12.69 -7.14
N THR A 145 -1.69 -12.10 -6.24
CA THR A 145 -0.45 -11.40 -6.61
C THR A 145 0.76 -12.10 -5.99
N ARG A 146 1.82 -12.33 -6.76
CA ARG A 146 3.06 -12.96 -6.28
C ARG A 146 4.28 -12.54 -7.09
N ARG A 147 5.49 -12.90 -6.66
CA ARG A 147 6.72 -12.46 -7.34
C ARG A 147 7.07 -13.31 -8.56
N SER A 148 6.97 -14.62 -8.44
CA SER A 148 7.38 -15.58 -9.48
C SER A 148 6.24 -16.52 -9.85
N VAL A 149 6.43 -17.32 -10.90
CA VAL A 149 5.55 -18.44 -11.19
C VAL A 149 5.80 -19.57 -10.18
N SER A 150 4.77 -20.31 -9.81
CA SER A 150 4.88 -21.53 -9.00
C SER A 150 4.89 -22.76 -9.93
N ASP A 151 5.55 -23.82 -9.51
CA ASP A 151 5.56 -25.10 -10.26
C ASP A 151 4.20 -25.83 -10.21
N ARG A 152 3.26 -25.36 -9.38
CA ARG A 152 1.94 -25.96 -9.17
C ARG A 152 0.83 -25.08 -9.75
N GLU A 153 0.71 -25.12 -11.07
CA GLU A 153 -0.38 -24.46 -11.77
C GLU A 153 -1.43 -25.48 -12.19
N ASP A 154 -2.69 -25.14 -11.93
CA ASP A 154 -3.87 -25.90 -12.37
C ASP A 154 -4.44 -25.22 -13.62
N ASP A 155 -5.11 -25.99 -14.48
CA ASP A 155 -5.67 -25.53 -15.76
C ASP A 155 -6.73 -24.42 -15.57
N LYS A 156 -7.28 -24.29 -14.35
CA LYS A 156 -8.25 -23.26 -13.98
C LYS A 156 -7.62 -21.92 -13.56
N LYS A 157 -6.29 -21.81 -13.58
CA LYS A 157 -5.55 -20.58 -13.26
C LYS A 157 -5.08 -19.88 -14.54
N SER A 158 -5.45 -18.61 -14.68
CA SER A 158 -4.94 -17.76 -15.76
C SER A 158 -3.74 -16.95 -15.26
N LEU A 159 -2.56 -17.24 -15.81
CA LEU A 159 -1.30 -16.57 -15.45
C LEU A 159 -1.11 -15.28 -16.26
N HIS A 160 -0.80 -14.19 -15.57
CA HIS A 160 -0.53 -12.89 -16.16
C HIS A 160 0.72 -12.25 -15.59
N GLU A 161 1.72 -12.14 -16.44
CA GLU A 161 2.90 -11.34 -16.15
C GLU A 161 2.55 -9.85 -16.17
N VAL A 162 2.89 -9.16 -15.09
CA VAL A 162 2.84 -7.70 -15.01
C VAL A 162 4.20 -7.19 -15.44
N LEU A 163 4.23 -6.60 -16.64
CA LEU A 163 5.42 -5.97 -17.22
C LEU A 163 5.58 -4.51 -16.77
N PRO A 164 6.80 -3.95 -16.85
CA PRO A 164 7.05 -2.53 -16.61
C PRO A 164 6.20 -1.62 -17.51
N LEU A 165 6.10 -0.34 -17.13
CA LEU A 165 5.40 0.64 -17.95
C LEU A 165 6.16 0.89 -19.25
N SER A 166 5.45 1.32 -20.29
CA SER A 166 6.11 1.95 -21.45
C SER A 166 6.74 3.30 -21.05
N LYS A 167 7.63 3.82 -21.91
CA LYS A 167 8.21 5.16 -21.73
C LYS A 167 7.12 6.23 -21.62
N GLU A 168 6.11 6.16 -22.49
CA GLU A 168 5.00 7.10 -22.53
C GLU A 168 4.14 7.02 -21.27
N GLU A 169 3.84 5.80 -20.79
CA GLU A 169 3.09 5.58 -19.55
C GLU A 169 3.87 6.05 -18.32
N SER A 170 5.19 5.84 -18.29
CA SER A 170 6.06 6.28 -17.21
C SER A 170 6.09 7.80 -17.10
N VAL A 171 6.25 8.50 -18.24
CA VAL A 171 6.20 9.97 -18.29
C VAL A 171 4.82 10.46 -17.87
N SER A 172 3.75 9.82 -18.34
CA SER A 172 2.38 10.16 -17.95
C SER A 172 2.15 10.00 -16.44
N LEU A 173 2.62 8.91 -15.85
CA LEU A 173 2.50 8.64 -14.42
C LEU A 173 3.28 9.68 -13.60
N LEU A 174 4.52 10.00 -14.01
CA LEU A 174 5.32 11.02 -13.32
C LEU A 174 4.64 12.40 -13.39
N LYS A 175 4.13 12.78 -14.56
CA LYS A 175 3.35 14.03 -14.75
C LYS A 175 2.13 14.09 -13.86
N GLU A 176 1.34 13.01 -13.82
CA GLU A 176 0.14 12.92 -12.99
C GLU A 176 0.49 13.10 -11.50
N ARG A 177 1.55 12.44 -11.03
CA ARG A 177 1.93 12.42 -9.60
C ARG A 177 2.72 13.64 -9.15
N ALA A 178 3.51 14.25 -10.03
CA ALA A 178 4.29 15.45 -9.73
C ALA A 178 3.45 16.73 -9.93
N GLY A 179 2.39 16.68 -10.74
CA GLY A 179 1.60 17.83 -11.15
C GLY A 179 2.05 18.35 -12.52
N THR A 180 1.09 18.73 -13.36
CA THR A 180 1.33 19.05 -14.77
C THR A 180 2.26 20.25 -14.96
N GLY A 181 2.19 21.26 -14.10
CA GLY A 181 3.04 22.46 -14.16
C GLY A 181 4.53 22.20 -13.92
N VAL A 182 4.89 21.06 -13.34
CA VAL A 182 6.30 20.69 -13.08
C VAL A 182 7.09 20.53 -14.39
N PHE A 183 6.44 20.04 -15.44
CA PHE A 183 7.08 19.80 -16.73
C PHE A 183 7.22 21.05 -17.60
N GLU A 184 6.64 22.17 -17.18
CA GLU A 184 6.83 23.47 -17.83
C GLU A 184 8.14 24.15 -17.39
N VAL A 185 8.76 23.69 -16.29
CA VAL A 185 10.03 24.21 -15.79
C VAL A 185 11.18 23.72 -16.68
N PRO A 186 12.02 24.62 -17.23
CA PRO A 186 13.15 24.25 -18.09
C PRO A 186 14.08 23.22 -17.43
N GLY A 187 14.47 22.20 -18.19
CA GLY A 187 15.39 21.14 -17.73
C GLY A 187 14.74 19.99 -16.94
N ILE A 188 13.54 20.17 -16.36
CA ILE A 188 12.84 19.10 -15.63
C ILE A 188 12.49 17.92 -16.54
N LYS A 189 12.05 18.20 -17.77
CA LYS A 189 11.67 17.15 -18.72
C LYS A 189 12.83 16.18 -19.00
N ASP A 190 14.02 16.70 -19.27
CA ASP A 190 15.19 15.87 -19.59
C ASP A 190 15.64 15.06 -18.37
N LEU A 191 15.59 15.66 -17.17
CA LEU A 191 15.88 14.96 -15.91
C LEU A 191 14.87 13.85 -15.63
N ALA A 192 13.58 14.11 -15.88
CA ALA A 192 12.51 13.15 -15.70
C ALA A 192 12.66 11.95 -16.64
N GLU A 193 12.95 12.20 -17.92
CA GLU A 193 13.17 11.13 -18.90
C GLU A 193 14.42 10.30 -18.55
N GLY A 194 15.55 10.94 -18.21
CA GLY A 194 16.75 10.21 -17.79
C GLY A 194 16.56 9.42 -16.49
N PHE A 195 15.77 9.94 -15.54
CA PHE A 195 15.40 9.22 -14.33
C PHE A 195 14.54 7.99 -14.63
N ILE A 196 13.50 8.13 -15.46
CA ILE A 196 12.61 7.03 -15.85
C ILE A 196 13.38 5.89 -16.52
N GLU A 197 14.36 6.21 -17.37
CA GLU A 197 15.21 5.22 -18.02
C GLU A 197 16.07 4.47 -16.99
N LYS A 198 16.63 5.17 -15.99
CA LYS A 198 17.39 4.55 -14.88
C LYS A 198 16.52 3.63 -14.00
N THR A 199 15.25 3.94 -13.81
CA THR A 199 14.34 3.09 -13.01
C THR A 199 13.82 1.88 -13.76
N LYS A 200 14.22 1.67 -15.02
CA LYS A 200 13.68 0.62 -15.90
C LYS A 200 12.15 0.66 -15.95
N TYR A 201 11.58 1.87 -15.90
CA TYR A 201 10.14 2.10 -16.04
C TYR A 201 9.28 1.49 -14.90
N LEU A 202 9.87 1.29 -13.71
CA LEU A 202 9.15 0.76 -12.56
C LEU A 202 8.24 1.81 -11.91
N PRO A 203 6.93 1.52 -11.73
CA PRO A 203 5.98 2.48 -11.16
C PRO A 203 6.32 2.97 -9.74
N ASP A 204 6.84 2.12 -8.87
CA ASP A 204 7.11 2.47 -7.47
C ASP A 204 8.17 3.58 -7.35
N ALA A 205 9.26 3.47 -8.09
CA ALA A 205 10.31 4.47 -8.14
C ALA A 205 9.81 5.78 -8.75
N ILE A 206 9.00 5.69 -9.80
CA ILE A 206 8.39 6.86 -10.45
C ILE A 206 7.49 7.62 -9.48
N VAL A 207 6.58 6.91 -8.79
CA VAL A 207 5.64 7.51 -7.84
C VAL A 207 6.37 8.13 -6.66
N LEU A 208 7.41 7.47 -6.14
CA LEU A 208 8.17 7.99 -5.00
C LEU A 208 8.85 9.33 -5.35
N MET A 209 9.49 9.39 -6.52
CA MET A 209 10.26 10.57 -6.92
C MET A 209 9.40 11.73 -7.42
N ALA A 210 8.14 11.48 -7.77
CA ALA A 210 7.24 12.52 -8.27
C ALA A 210 7.14 13.76 -7.36
N LYS A 211 7.12 13.54 -6.04
CA LYS A 211 7.11 14.65 -5.06
C LYS A 211 8.43 15.42 -5.03
N ALA A 212 9.56 14.75 -5.19
CA ALA A 212 10.86 15.41 -5.27
C ALA A 212 10.93 16.30 -6.52
N PHE A 213 10.53 15.77 -7.68
CA PHE A 213 10.40 16.55 -8.92
C PHE A 213 9.53 17.81 -8.72
N ASN A 214 8.37 17.66 -8.08
CA ASN A 214 7.51 18.80 -7.75
C ASN A 214 8.21 19.81 -6.84
N HIS A 215 8.85 19.35 -5.77
CA HIS A 215 9.52 20.22 -4.81
C HIS A 215 10.62 21.07 -5.46
N PHE A 216 11.53 20.44 -6.19
CA PHE A 216 12.67 21.13 -6.81
C PHE A 216 12.28 22.03 -7.97
N ALA A 217 11.22 21.69 -8.71
CA ALA A 217 10.72 22.56 -9.77
C ALA A 217 10.34 23.97 -9.29
N HIS A 218 10.01 24.12 -8.00
CA HIS A 218 9.61 25.41 -7.40
C HIS A 218 10.71 26.06 -6.55
N GLN A 219 11.94 25.52 -6.55
CA GLN A 219 13.06 26.10 -5.81
C GLN A 219 14.04 26.83 -6.71
N ASP A 220 14.64 27.90 -6.17
CA ASP A 220 15.82 28.52 -6.77
C ASP A 220 16.95 27.49 -6.90
N SER A 221 17.52 27.38 -8.11
CA SER A 221 18.51 26.35 -8.50
C SER A 221 18.06 24.91 -8.27
N GLY A 222 16.74 24.67 -8.17
CA GLY A 222 16.21 23.36 -7.80
C GLY A 222 16.48 22.29 -8.86
N VAL A 223 16.45 22.65 -10.14
CA VAL A 223 16.77 21.74 -11.26
C VAL A 223 18.22 21.26 -11.18
N GLU A 224 19.17 22.16 -10.89
CA GLU A 224 20.58 21.82 -10.73
C GLU A 224 20.83 20.95 -9.50
N LYS A 225 20.14 21.23 -8.39
CA LYS A 225 20.20 20.40 -7.18
C LYS A 225 19.68 18.99 -7.45
N LEU A 226 18.49 18.88 -8.06
CA LEU A 226 17.88 17.60 -8.44
C LEU A 226 18.80 16.81 -9.38
N LYS A 227 19.37 17.47 -10.39
CA LYS A 227 20.33 16.87 -11.32
C LYS A 227 21.52 16.27 -10.58
N ARG A 228 22.17 17.04 -9.71
CA ARG A 228 23.34 16.58 -8.95
C ARG A 228 23.02 15.34 -8.11
N SER A 229 21.89 15.35 -7.41
CA SER A 229 21.46 14.22 -6.59
C SER A 229 21.11 12.97 -7.40
N LEU A 230 20.58 13.14 -8.62
CA LEU A 230 20.32 12.03 -9.54
C LEU A 230 21.61 11.48 -10.18
N GLU A 231 22.67 12.27 -10.27
CA GLU A 231 24.00 11.88 -10.77
C GLU A 231 24.84 11.16 -9.70
N GLU A 232 24.68 11.52 -8.43
CA GLU A 232 25.38 10.91 -7.28
C GLU A 232 24.90 9.48 -6.95
N ALA A 233 23.79 9.01 -7.53
CA ALA A 233 23.29 7.65 -7.35
C ALA A 233 24.17 6.61 -8.09
N PRO A 234 24.75 5.59 -7.41
CA PRO A 234 25.71 4.66 -8.00
C PRO A 234 25.07 3.65 -8.96
N GLY A 235 25.59 3.59 -10.19
CA GLY A 235 25.00 2.95 -11.39
C GLY A 235 24.81 1.43 -11.43
N ASN A 236 24.70 0.68 -10.33
CA ASN A 236 24.37 -0.77 -10.38
C ASN A 236 22.86 -1.02 -10.24
N GLU A 237 22.31 -2.00 -10.93
CA GLU A 237 20.87 -2.12 -11.20
C GLU A 237 19.96 -2.27 -9.96
N THR A 238 20.42 -2.98 -8.92
CA THR A 238 19.61 -3.23 -7.71
C THR A 238 19.87 -2.21 -6.60
N TYR A 239 21.10 -1.71 -6.45
CA TYR A 239 21.38 -0.59 -5.54
C TYR A 239 20.83 0.73 -6.09
N ASN A 240 20.74 0.90 -7.42
CA ASN A 240 20.23 2.12 -8.03
C ASN A 240 18.83 2.45 -7.56
N ILE A 241 17.90 1.48 -7.58
CA ILE A 241 16.52 1.76 -7.17
C ILE A 241 16.49 2.08 -5.68
N THR A 242 17.06 1.25 -4.81
CA THR A 242 17.07 1.51 -3.36
C THR A 242 17.74 2.82 -3.00
N HIS A 243 18.85 3.17 -3.68
CA HIS A 243 19.53 4.45 -3.49
C HIS A 243 18.74 5.61 -4.08
N LEU A 244 18.13 5.49 -5.27
CA LEU A 244 17.26 6.52 -5.83
C LEU A 244 16.01 6.73 -4.97
N LEU A 245 15.47 5.67 -4.38
CA LEU A 245 14.35 5.76 -3.45
C LEU A 245 14.79 6.48 -2.17
N ARG A 246 15.95 6.10 -1.61
CA ARG A 246 16.54 6.76 -0.44
C ARG A 246 16.90 8.22 -0.72
N SER A 247 17.55 8.49 -1.85
CA SER A 247 17.83 9.84 -2.34
C SER A 247 16.54 10.60 -2.52
N GLY A 248 15.46 10.00 -3.04
CA GLY A 248 14.14 10.64 -3.12
C GLY A 248 13.61 11.10 -1.77
N TYR A 249 13.79 10.28 -0.73
CA TYR A 249 13.48 10.67 0.64
C TYR A 249 14.40 11.80 1.16
N ASP A 250 15.71 11.70 0.93
CA ASP A 250 16.70 12.70 1.35
C ASP A 250 16.57 14.03 0.57
N LEU A 251 16.02 13.96 -0.66
CA LEU A 251 15.76 15.05 -1.58
C LEU A 251 14.51 15.85 -1.18
N LEU A 252 13.56 15.23 -0.49
CA LEU A 252 12.50 16.01 0.17
C LEU A 252 13.18 16.84 1.26
N PRO A 253 12.83 18.13 1.38
CA PRO A 253 13.56 19.04 2.24
C PRO A 253 13.55 18.45 3.65
N ASN A 254 14.73 17.97 4.09
CA ASN A 254 15.00 17.32 5.37
C ASN A 254 13.77 17.32 6.27
N CYS A 255 13.08 16.18 6.33
CA CYS A 255 12.00 15.98 7.29
C CYS A 255 12.46 16.30 8.71
N ALA A 256 13.77 16.45 8.99
CA ALA A 256 14.31 16.94 10.25
C ALA A 256 14.43 18.49 10.38
N SER A 257 14.73 19.27 9.33
CA SER A 257 14.94 20.72 9.45
C SER A 257 13.71 21.59 9.13
N ASN A 258 12.66 21.00 8.53
CA ASN A 258 11.36 21.64 8.32
C ASN A 258 10.26 21.20 9.30
N LEU A 259 10.61 20.51 10.39
CA LEU A 259 9.66 20.16 11.45
C LEU A 259 9.10 21.40 12.16
N LYS A 260 9.74 22.56 12.02
CA LYS A 260 9.21 23.88 12.40
C LYS A 260 8.15 24.33 11.39
N GLY A 261 6.97 23.70 11.43
CA GLY A 261 5.82 24.04 10.58
C GLY A 261 5.03 22.82 10.11
N LEU A 262 5.56 21.62 10.28
CA LEU A 262 4.84 20.38 10.02
C LEU A 262 3.69 20.27 11.03
N LYS A 263 2.44 20.37 10.57
CA LYS A 263 1.25 20.16 11.40
C LYS A 263 0.75 18.72 11.38
N GLY A 264 1.07 17.96 10.32
CA GLY A 264 0.60 16.59 10.12
C GLY A 264 1.68 15.69 9.54
N CYS A 265 1.81 14.46 10.04
CA CYS A 265 2.72 13.43 9.53
C CYS A 265 1.94 12.13 9.26
N TRP A 266 2.21 11.45 8.15
CA TRP A 266 1.59 10.15 7.83
C TRP A 266 2.68 9.13 7.52
N ILE A 267 2.70 8.02 8.27
CA ILE A 267 3.64 6.92 8.18
C ILE A 267 2.86 5.66 7.82
N GLU A 268 3.23 4.99 6.73
CA GLU A 268 2.53 3.79 6.28
C GLU A 268 3.52 2.69 5.89
N ARG A 269 3.27 1.46 6.35
CA ARG A 269 4.00 0.24 5.95
C ARG A 269 5.50 0.27 6.28
N CYS A 270 5.90 1.00 7.31
CA CYS A 270 7.26 1.02 7.83
C CYS A 270 7.48 -0.16 8.79
N ARG A 271 7.71 -1.36 8.22
CA ARG A 271 7.72 -2.62 8.98
C ARG A 271 8.92 -2.83 9.88
N GLU A 272 10.06 -2.22 9.56
CA GLU A 272 11.30 -2.34 10.35
C GLU A 272 11.47 -1.19 11.37
N MET A 273 10.52 -0.26 11.41
CA MET A 273 10.60 0.92 12.26
C MET A 273 10.13 0.57 13.68
N GLU A 274 11.06 0.56 14.64
CA GLU A 274 10.75 0.31 16.05
C GLU A 274 10.36 1.57 16.82
N SER A 275 10.85 2.73 16.39
CA SER A 275 10.49 4.04 16.94
C SER A 275 10.34 5.11 15.85
N VAL A 276 9.40 6.05 16.02
CA VAL A 276 9.18 7.13 15.05
C VAL A 276 10.15 8.29 15.24
N PHE A 277 10.39 8.68 16.49
CA PHE A 277 11.24 9.82 16.84
C PHE A 277 12.32 9.43 17.84
N HIS A 278 13.50 9.99 17.69
CA HIS A 278 14.63 9.84 18.62
C HIS A 278 14.98 11.16 19.32
N GLU A 279 15.73 11.09 20.42
CA GLU A 279 16.04 12.21 21.33
C GLU A 279 16.63 13.45 20.63
N ASP A 280 17.42 13.26 19.57
CA ASP A 280 18.02 14.33 18.76
C ASP A 280 17.02 15.09 17.85
N GLU A 281 15.78 14.60 17.73
CA GLU A 281 14.76 15.09 16.80
C GLU A 281 13.66 15.92 17.47
N VAL A 282 13.54 15.86 18.80
CA VAL A 282 12.47 16.50 19.60
C VAL A 282 12.49 18.02 19.57
N VAL A 283 13.68 18.61 19.51
CA VAL A 283 13.87 20.08 19.52
C VAL A 283 13.30 20.74 18.25
N LYS A 284 12.93 19.95 17.23
CA LYS A 284 12.45 20.44 15.94
C LYS A 284 10.96 20.20 15.70
N LEU A 285 10.29 19.34 16.47
CA LEU A 285 8.91 18.84 16.26
C LEU A 285 7.78 19.66 16.90
N GLY A 286 8.07 20.75 17.61
CA GLY A 286 7.10 21.46 18.44
C GLY A 286 5.85 22.04 17.75
N SER A 287 5.70 21.92 16.42
CA SER A 287 4.49 22.32 15.67
C SER A 287 3.64 21.14 15.17
N LEU A 288 4.04 19.90 15.43
CA LEU A 288 3.33 18.72 14.94
C LEU A 288 2.04 18.49 15.75
N GLU A 289 0.91 18.63 15.08
CA GLU A 289 -0.43 18.53 15.66
C GLU A 289 -1.05 17.14 15.41
N VAL A 290 -0.70 16.48 14.30
CA VAL A 290 -1.29 15.19 13.90
C VAL A 290 -0.22 14.22 13.40
N LEU A 291 -0.25 12.97 13.87
CA LEU A 291 0.61 11.88 13.38
C LEU A 291 -0.25 10.65 13.09
N TRP A 292 -0.30 10.21 11.85
CA TRP A 292 -0.95 8.97 11.46
C TRP A 292 0.09 7.90 11.18
N ILE A 293 -0.11 6.72 11.76
CA ILE A 293 0.75 5.56 11.52
C ILE A 293 -0.13 4.37 11.19
N SER A 294 0.13 3.77 10.04
CA SER A 294 -0.62 2.63 9.54
C SER A 294 0.30 1.48 9.14
N ASN A 295 -0.07 0.24 9.51
CA ASN A 295 0.59 -0.98 9.04
C ASN A 295 2.12 -1.05 9.35
N SER A 296 2.53 -0.53 10.51
CA SER A 296 3.91 -0.56 11.03
C SER A 296 4.05 -1.59 12.15
N ILE A 297 4.19 -2.86 11.76
CA ILE A 297 4.05 -4.03 12.64
C ILE A 297 5.10 -4.17 13.75
N ASN A 298 6.29 -3.57 13.61
CA ASN A 298 7.35 -3.63 14.63
C ASN A 298 7.49 -2.32 15.41
N LEU A 299 6.56 -1.36 15.25
CA LEU A 299 6.61 -0.11 15.98
C LEU A 299 6.28 -0.34 17.45
N LYS A 300 7.27 -0.13 18.32
CA LYS A 300 7.15 -0.32 19.77
C LYS A 300 6.75 0.96 20.48
N GLN A 301 7.26 2.11 20.01
CA GLN A 301 7.08 3.40 20.66
C GLN A 301 7.09 4.56 19.65
N ILE A 302 6.30 5.60 19.88
CA ILE A 302 6.35 6.79 19.01
C ILE A 302 7.63 7.60 19.26
N TYR A 303 8.13 7.62 20.49
CA TYR A 303 9.32 8.38 20.85
C TYR A 303 10.27 7.55 21.72
N CYS A 304 11.57 7.56 21.39
CA CYS A 304 12.64 6.90 22.12
C CYS A 304 13.53 7.94 22.83
N GLY A 305 13.29 8.18 24.12
CA GLY A 305 14.08 9.10 24.97
C GLY A 305 13.40 9.49 26.28
N ASN A 306 14.04 10.35 27.09
CA ASN A 306 13.41 10.92 28.29
C ASN A 306 12.60 12.17 27.90
N LEU A 307 11.28 12.13 28.09
CA LEU A 307 10.41 13.28 27.78
C LEU A 307 10.77 14.49 28.67
N GLN A 308 11.46 15.48 28.11
CA GLN A 308 11.34 16.85 28.62
C GLN A 308 10.06 17.44 28.03
N THR A 309 9.10 17.60 28.94
CA THR A 309 7.73 18.06 28.72
C THR A 309 7.69 19.38 27.97
N ASP A 310 6.98 19.38 26.83
CA ASP A 310 6.18 20.48 26.24
C ASP A 310 6.08 20.37 24.70
N ALA A 311 6.98 19.61 24.04
CA ALA A 311 7.06 19.54 22.57
C ALA A 311 5.86 18.87 21.88
N PHE A 312 5.04 18.10 22.60
CA PHE A 312 3.95 17.28 22.04
C PHE A 312 2.60 17.48 22.72
N GLN A 313 2.41 18.58 23.47
CA GLN A 313 1.14 18.84 24.19
C GLN A 313 -0.09 18.87 23.25
N ASN A 314 0.12 19.22 21.98
CA ASN A 314 -0.93 19.31 20.96
C ASN A 314 -0.88 18.17 19.93
N LEU A 315 0.00 17.18 20.11
CA LEU A 315 0.13 16.07 19.16
C LEU A 315 -1.01 15.08 19.36
N THR A 316 -1.72 14.81 18.27
CA THR A 316 -2.75 13.79 18.14
C THR A 316 -2.19 12.66 17.29
N ALA A 317 -1.82 11.54 17.91
CA ALA A 317 -1.38 10.36 17.19
C ALA A 317 -2.57 9.45 16.88
N HIS A 318 -2.66 8.94 15.65
CA HIS A 318 -3.62 7.96 15.16
C HIS A 318 -2.86 6.71 14.71
N LEU A 319 -3.07 5.59 15.40
CA LEU A 319 -2.48 4.30 15.08
C LEU A 319 -3.55 3.40 14.46
N THR A 320 -3.30 2.90 13.25
CA THR A 320 -4.23 1.98 12.57
C THR A 320 -3.54 0.70 12.14
N ALA A 321 -4.06 -0.43 12.62
CA ALA A 321 -3.63 -1.75 12.20
C ALA A 321 -4.39 -2.16 10.91
N GLY A 322 -4.16 -1.43 9.82
CA GLY A 322 -4.87 -1.63 8.55
C GLY A 322 -5.65 -0.40 8.10
N ASP A 323 -6.20 -0.49 6.89
CA ASP A 323 -6.70 0.65 6.09
C ASP A 323 -8.04 1.28 6.60
N ASP A 324 -8.33 1.23 7.90
CA ASP A 324 -9.49 1.91 8.52
C ASP A 324 -9.09 3.25 9.15
N LEU A 325 -9.89 4.29 8.92
CA LEU A 325 -9.75 5.66 9.45
C LEU A 325 -10.18 5.80 10.93
N GLY A 326 -10.28 4.69 11.68
CA GLY A 326 -10.57 4.67 13.10
C GLY A 326 -9.29 4.57 13.92
N GLY A 327 -8.59 5.69 14.12
CA GLY A 327 -7.35 5.71 14.91
C GLY A 327 -7.60 5.69 16.42
N PHE A 328 -6.72 5.03 17.17
CA PHE A 328 -6.54 5.35 18.60
C PHE A 328 -6.08 6.81 18.71
N GLU A 329 -6.82 7.67 19.42
CA GLU A 329 -6.40 9.05 19.70
C GLU A 329 -5.58 9.06 21.00
N MET A 330 -4.26 9.22 20.90
CA MET A 330 -3.42 9.44 22.09
C MET A 330 -3.16 10.93 22.25
N ARG A 331 -3.64 11.51 23.37
CA ARG A 331 -3.33 12.89 23.78
C ARG A 331 -2.37 12.90 24.95
N GLY A 332 -1.23 13.53 24.77
CA GLY A 332 -0.38 14.00 25.86
C GLY A 332 0.53 12.99 26.55
N ASP A 333 0.42 11.69 26.30
CA ASP A 333 1.35 10.68 26.84
C ASP A 333 1.91 9.78 25.72
N LEU A 334 3.19 9.97 25.38
CA LEU A 334 3.87 9.29 24.27
C LEU A 334 4.63 8.03 24.72
N ARG A 335 4.60 7.71 26.01
CA ARG A 335 5.06 6.44 26.57
C ARG A 335 3.88 5.47 26.69
N VAL A 336 3.36 5.04 25.56
CA VAL A 336 2.51 3.84 25.53
C VAL A 336 3.32 2.76 24.87
N ASP A 337 3.73 1.76 25.66
CA ASP A 337 4.24 0.50 25.14
C ASP A 337 3.13 -0.10 24.26
N LEU A 338 3.30 0.00 22.95
CA LEU A 338 2.40 -0.63 21.99
C LEU A 338 2.70 -2.13 22.05
N LYS A 339 1.77 -2.90 22.63
CA LYS A 339 1.87 -4.36 22.75
C LYS A 339 1.70 -5.06 21.41
#